data_AF-A0A954T8Z8-F1
#
_entry.id   AF-A0A954T8Z8-F1
#
_cell.length_a   1.000
_cell.length_b   1.000
_cell.length_c   1.000
_cell.angle_alpha   90.00
_cell.angle_beta   90.00
_cell.angle_gamma   90.00
#
_symmetry.space_group_name_H-M   'P 1'
#
loop_
_entity.id
_entity.type
_entity.pdbx_description
1 polymer ?
#
loop_
_entity_poly.entity_id
_entity_poly.type
_entity_poly.pdbx_seq_one_letter_code
_entity_poly.pdbx_strand_id
1 'polypeptide(L)'
;MGIQDCYLNYRERHCFARQRRRQGAAIAELLVAAILLMATVGVVATATVGTNKLLHANRDFILASDELANQMDQLLMLRDQQLSQALQQLQASELVTSQLVSVQLKGQLIEDESGKRLHLSINWKRMGPAQPLTLVSWLDESRNTRQTTEVP
;
A
#
# COMPACT_ATOMS: atom_id res chain seq x y z
N MET A 1 1.54 -79.99 -40.30
CA MET A 1 2.36 -78.86 -40.79
C MET A 1 1.57 -78.15 -41.87
N GLY A 2 1.11 -76.92 -41.80
CA GLY A 2 1.17 -75.86 -40.78
C GLY A 2 0.36 -74.69 -41.35
N ILE A 3 -0.84 -74.44 -40.83
CA ILE A 3 -1.72 -73.32 -41.25
C ILE A 3 -2.25 -72.56 -40.01
N GLN A 4 -1.88 -72.96 -38.80
CA GLN A 4 -2.34 -72.30 -37.56
C GLN A 4 -1.41 -71.18 -37.06
N ASP A 5 -0.21 -71.01 -37.61
CA ASP A 5 0.76 -70.02 -37.11
C ASP A 5 0.58 -68.59 -37.65
N CYS A 6 -0.35 -68.37 -38.60
CA CYS A 6 -0.47 -67.05 -39.26
C CYS A 6 -1.43 -66.07 -38.58
N TYR A 7 -2.29 -66.49 -37.65
CA TYR A 7 -3.33 -65.61 -37.08
C TYR A 7 -2.91 -64.85 -35.81
N LEU A 8 -1.80 -65.21 -35.17
CA LEU A 8 -1.35 -64.53 -33.94
C LEU A 8 -0.52 -63.27 -34.20
N ASN A 9 -0.05 -63.03 -35.43
CA ASN A 9 0.84 -61.91 -35.74
C ASN A 9 0.11 -60.61 -36.15
N TYR A 10 -1.20 -60.66 -36.44
CA TYR A 10 -1.94 -59.47 -36.90
C TYR A 10 -2.43 -58.58 -35.75
N ARG A 11 -2.57 -59.13 -34.53
CA ARG A 11 -3.12 -58.40 -33.38
C ARG A 11 -2.12 -57.48 -32.70
N GLU A 12 -0.82 -57.77 -32.80
CA GLU A 12 0.21 -56.94 -32.15
C GLU A 12 0.53 -55.67 -32.94
N ARG A 13 0.43 -55.68 -34.28
CA ARG A 13 0.80 -54.51 -35.10
C ARG A 13 -0.18 -53.35 -34.99
N HIS A 14 -1.43 -53.59 -34.57
CA HIS A 14 -2.44 -52.54 -34.44
C HIS A 14 -2.47 -51.84 -33.06
N CYS A 15 -1.97 -52.47 -31.99
CA CYS A 15 -1.85 -51.80 -30.68
C CYS A 15 -0.74 -50.74 -30.66
N PHE A 16 0.41 -51.01 -31.31
CA PHE A 16 1.53 -50.06 -31.36
C PHE A 16 1.24 -48.81 -32.20
N ALA A 17 0.46 -48.93 -33.29
CA ALA A 17 0.08 -47.78 -34.11
C ALA A 17 -0.82 -46.78 -33.35
N ARG A 18 -1.68 -47.27 -32.45
CA ARG A 18 -2.56 -46.43 -31.62
C ARG A 18 -1.81 -45.77 -30.47
N GLN A 19 -0.77 -46.42 -29.95
CA GLN A 19 0.06 -45.91 -28.85
C GLN A 19 1.08 -44.85 -29.32
N ARG A 20 1.68 -45.01 -30.51
CA ARG A 20 2.53 -43.97 -31.14
C ARG A 20 1.76 -42.68 -31.47
N ARG A 21 0.49 -42.78 -31.89
CA ARG A 21 -0.37 -41.60 -32.13
C ARG A 21 -0.71 -40.81 -30.86
N ARG A 22 -0.76 -41.47 -29.69
CA ARG A 22 -1.04 -40.84 -28.40
C ARG A 22 0.18 -40.15 -27.77
N GLN A 23 1.39 -40.62 -28.08
CA GLN A 23 2.63 -40.02 -27.56
C GLN A 23 2.87 -38.60 -28.12
N GLY A 24 2.56 -38.35 -29.40
CA GLY A 24 2.66 -37.01 -29.98
C GLY A 24 1.68 -36.01 -29.37
N ALA A 25 0.46 -36.47 -29.05
CA ALA A 25 -0.54 -35.64 -28.38
C ALA A 25 -0.13 -35.27 -26.95
N ALA A 26 0.42 -36.21 -26.18
CA ALA A 26 0.89 -35.96 -24.82
C ALA A 26 2.03 -34.92 -24.75
N ILE A 27 2.96 -34.93 -25.72
CA ILE A 27 4.04 -33.93 -25.79
C ILE A 27 3.47 -32.55 -26.14
N ALA A 28 2.52 -32.48 -27.09
CA ALA A 28 1.87 -31.23 -27.45
C ALA A 28 1.05 -30.65 -26.27
N GLU A 29 0.31 -31.50 -25.55
CA GLU A 29 -0.43 -31.12 -24.34
C GLU A 29 0.50 -30.58 -23.25
N LEU A 30 1.64 -31.24 -23.03
CA LEU A 30 2.65 -30.79 -22.06
C LEU A 30 3.23 -29.43 -22.45
N LEU A 31 3.55 -29.22 -23.74
CA LEU A 31 4.08 -27.95 -24.23
C LEU A 31 3.05 -26.81 -24.08
N VAL A 32 1.79 -27.07 -24.44
CA VAL A 32 0.71 -26.08 -24.27
C VAL A 32 0.51 -25.76 -22.79
N ALA A 33 0.45 -26.78 -21.92
CA ALA A 33 0.34 -26.58 -20.47
C ALA A 33 1.52 -25.78 -19.91
N ALA A 34 2.75 -26.05 -20.38
CA ALA A 34 3.93 -25.32 -19.96
C ALA A 34 3.90 -23.84 -20.40
N ILE A 35 3.47 -23.56 -21.64
CA ILE A 35 3.31 -22.18 -22.14
C ILE A 35 2.23 -21.44 -21.34
N LEU A 36 1.08 -22.07 -21.10
CA LEU A 36 0.00 -21.49 -20.29
C LEU A 36 0.45 -21.23 -18.86
N LEU A 37 1.20 -22.15 -18.26
CA LEU A 37 1.77 -21.98 -16.92
C LEU A 37 2.75 -20.79 -16.89
N MET A 38 3.69 -20.72 -17.84
CA MET A 38 4.64 -19.62 -17.94
C MET A 38 3.94 -18.27 -18.13
N ALA A 39 2.92 -18.21 -18.99
CA ALA A 39 2.11 -17.01 -19.19
C ALA A 39 1.39 -16.59 -17.90
N THR A 40 0.80 -17.55 -17.19
CA THR A 40 0.08 -17.30 -15.92
C THR A 40 1.03 -16.80 -14.84
N VAL A 41 2.20 -17.41 -14.70
CA VAL A 41 3.24 -16.97 -13.74
C VAL A 41 3.68 -15.54 -14.07
N GLY A 42 3.86 -15.19 -15.34
CA GLY A 42 4.20 -13.83 -15.74
C GLY A 42 3.15 -12.79 -15.33
N VAL A 43 1.86 -13.10 -15.53
CA VAL A 43 0.75 -12.22 -15.12
C VAL A 43 0.70 -12.08 -13.59
N VAL A 44 0.80 -13.19 -12.85
CA VAL A 44 0.76 -13.17 -11.37
C VAL A 44 1.96 -12.41 -10.80
N ALA A 45 3.15 -12.57 -11.36
CA ALA A 45 4.35 -11.88 -10.91
C ALA A 45 4.21 -10.35 -11.06
N THR A 46 3.75 -9.89 -12.23
CA THR A 46 3.55 -8.45 -12.48
C THR A 46 2.46 -7.85 -11.59
N ALA A 47 1.35 -8.57 -11.38
CA ALA A 47 0.29 -8.16 -10.46
C ALA A 47 0.82 -8.02 -9.02
N THR A 48 1.59 -9.02 -8.54
CA THR A 48 2.14 -9.02 -7.18
C THR A 48 3.04 -7.82 -6.91
N VAL A 49 3.92 -7.49 -7.86
CA VAL A 49 4.81 -6.31 -7.74
C VAL A 49 4.01 -5.01 -7.68
N GLY A 50 2.94 -4.89 -8.48
CA GLY A 50 2.04 -3.73 -8.45
C GLY A 50 1.32 -3.60 -7.11
N THR A 51 0.75 -4.69 -6.60
CA THR A 51 0.04 -4.71 -5.32
C THR A 51 0.95 -4.35 -4.15
N ASN A 52 2.18 -4.87 -4.12
CA ASN A 52 3.12 -4.54 -3.05
C ASN A 52 3.44 -3.04 -3.01
N LYS A 53 3.65 -2.40 -4.16
CA LYS A 53 3.87 -0.94 -4.23
C LYS A 53 2.67 -0.15 -3.69
N LEU A 54 1.46 -0.58 -4.00
CA LEU A 54 0.24 0.07 -3.49
C LEU A 54 0.09 -0.11 -1.97
N LEU A 55 0.40 -1.30 -1.45
CA LEU A 55 0.36 -1.57 -0.02
C LEU A 55 1.37 -0.72 0.75
N HIS A 56 2.59 -0.56 0.21
CA HIS A 56 3.58 0.34 0.81
C HIS A 56 3.09 1.79 0.81
N ALA A 57 2.58 2.29 -0.32
CA ALA A 57 2.05 3.65 -0.40
C ALA A 57 0.88 3.89 0.58
N ASN A 58 0.01 2.89 0.79
CA ASN A 58 -1.08 2.98 1.75
C ASN A 58 -0.57 3.00 3.20
N ARG A 59 0.42 2.15 3.53
CA ARG A 59 1.06 2.17 4.86
C ARG A 59 1.69 3.52 5.18
N ASP A 60 2.43 4.08 4.22
CA ASP A 60 3.05 5.40 4.38
C ASP A 60 1.98 6.49 4.59
N PHE A 61 0.87 6.40 3.86
CA PHE A 61 -0.25 7.33 4.00
C PHE A 61 -0.93 7.25 5.37
N ILE A 62 -1.23 6.03 5.84
CA ILE A 62 -1.81 5.81 7.17
C ILE A 62 -0.89 6.37 8.24
N LEU A 63 0.41 6.06 8.15
CA LEU A 63 1.40 6.54 9.11
C LEU A 63 1.48 8.08 9.15
N ALA A 64 1.50 8.73 7.98
CA ALA A 64 1.51 10.18 7.88
C ALA A 64 0.22 10.82 8.42
N SER A 65 -0.93 10.17 8.19
CA SER A 65 -2.23 10.60 8.70
C SER A 65 -2.29 10.52 10.23
N ASP A 66 -1.83 9.41 10.80
CA ASP A 66 -1.80 9.20 12.24
C ASP A 66 -0.86 10.19 12.93
N GLU A 67 0.30 10.47 12.33
CA GLU A 67 1.21 11.51 12.83
C GLU A 67 0.54 12.89 12.82
N LEU A 68 -0.13 13.27 11.73
CA LEU A 68 -0.84 14.55 11.69
C LEU A 68 -1.94 14.65 12.73
N ALA A 69 -2.72 13.58 12.92
CA ALA A 69 -3.76 13.52 13.93
C ALA A 69 -3.18 13.68 15.33
N ASN A 70 -2.12 12.93 15.65
CA ASN A 70 -1.44 13.02 16.95
C ASN A 70 -0.84 14.41 17.22
N GLN A 71 -0.18 15.01 16.22
CA GLN A 71 0.37 16.36 16.32
C GLN A 71 -0.74 17.39 16.48
N MET A 72 -1.86 17.22 15.78
CA MET A 72 -3.04 18.06 15.94
C MET A 72 -3.58 17.98 17.38
N ASP A 73 -3.82 16.78 17.89
CA ASP A 73 -4.34 16.58 19.24
C ASP A 73 -3.44 17.23 20.30
N GLN A 74 -2.12 17.06 20.19
CA GLN A 74 -1.16 17.70 21.09
C GLN A 74 -1.24 19.22 21.03
N LEU A 75 -1.27 19.79 19.82
CA LEU A 75 -1.37 21.25 19.65
C LEU A 75 -2.72 21.79 20.13
N LEU A 76 -3.80 21.03 19.98
CA LEU A 76 -5.13 21.43 20.45
C LEU A 76 -5.22 21.50 21.98
N MET A 77 -4.39 20.75 22.70
CA MET A 77 -4.31 20.82 24.17
C MET A 77 -3.51 22.04 24.69
N LEU A 78 -2.73 22.70 23.83
CA LEU A 78 -1.93 23.85 24.22
C LEU A 78 -2.76 25.14 24.31
N ARG A 79 -2.32 26.06 25.18
CA ARG A 79 -2.84 27.43 25.24
C ARG A 79 -2.29 28.26 24.09
N ASP A 80 -3.00 29.31 23.71
CA ASP A 80 -2.66 30.18 22.57
C ASP A 80 -1.22 30.72 22.59
N GLN A 81 -0.71 31.09 23.77
CA GLN A 81 0.66 31.58 23.93
C GLN A 81 1.72 30.50 23.70
N GLN A 82 1.41 29.25 24.02
CA GLN A 82 2.32 28.10 23.86
C GLN A 82 2.21 27.50 22.46
N LEU A 83 1.06 27.67 21.80
CA LEU A 83 0.77 27.14 20.48
C LEU A 83 1.72 27.72 19.40
N SER A 84 1.95 29.03 19.40
CA SER A 84 2.82 29.68 18.42
C SER A 84 4.26 29.18 18.50
N GLN A 85 4.77 28.98 19.72
CA GLN A 85 6.10 28.41 19.96
C GLN A 85 6.17 26.94 19.54
N ALA A 86 5.16 26.14 19.89
CA ALA A 86 5.10 24.74 19.50
C ALA A 86 5.06 24.55 17.98
N LEU A 87 4.36 25.44 17.26
CA LEU A 87 4.33 25.44 15.79
C LEU A 87 5.70 25.71 15.14
N GLN A 88 6.55 26.52 15.77
CA GLN A 88 7.91 26.78 15.28
C GLN A 88 8.86 25.59 15.54
N GLN A 89 8.57 24.78 16.55
CA GLN A 89 9.37 23.63 16.95
C GLN A 89 8.81 22.31 16.41
N LEU A 90 7.82 22.37 15.54
CA LEU A 90 7.10 21.21 15.05
C LEU A 90 8.04 20.28 14.26
N GLN A 91 8.18 19.05 14.73
CA GLN A 91 9.00 18.01 14.10
C GLN A 91 8.24 16.70 14.10
N ALA A 92 8.42 15.92 13.03
CA ALA A 92 7.86 14.59 12.95
C ALA A 92 8.53 13.65 13.95
N SER A 93 7.77 12.71 14.49
CA SER A 93 8.28 11.70 15.42
C SER A 93 9.40 10.82 14.82
N GLU A 94 10.21 10.22 15.68
CA GLU A 94 11.30 9.30 15.27
C GLU A 94 10.75 8.10 14.47
N LEU A 95 9.58 7.61 14.85
CA LEU A 95 8.90 6.50 14.17
C LEU A 95 8.55 6.88 12.72
N VAL A 96 8.13 8.11 12.48
CA VAL A 96 7.77 8.60 11.14
C VAL A 96 9.01 8.92 10.31
N THR A 97 10.02 9.55 10.92
CA THR A 97 11.27 9.90 10.22
C THR A 97 12.14 8.69 9.88
N SER A 98 12.00 7.57 10.61
CA SER A 98 12.67 6.30 10.29
C SER A 98 12.00 5.52 9.16
N GLN A 99 10.70 5.72 8.92
CA GLN A 99 9.94 5.02 7.88
C GLN A 99 9.75 5.85 6.61
N LEU A 100 9.48 7.14 6.74
CA LEU A 100 9.24 8.05 5.63
C LEU A 100 10.50 8.83 5.26
N VAL A 101 10.78 8.94 3.97
CA VAL A 101 11.97 9.62 3.47
C VAL A 101 11.70 11.12 3.29
N SER A 102 12.61 11.95 3.82
CA SER A 102 12.57 13.42 3.66
C SER A 102 11.27 14.05 4.15
N VAL A 103 10.83 13.69 5.36
CA VAL A 103 9.60 14.20 5.98
C VAL A 103 9.72 15.69 6.26
N GLN A 104 8.67 16.42 5.92
CA GLN A 104 8.50 17.83 6.22
C GLN A 104 7.12 18.01 6.85
N LEU A 105 7.11 18.44 8.10
CA LEU A 105 5.90 18.77 8.84
C LEU A 105 5.83 20.30 8.97
N LYS A 106 4.69 20.89 8.66
CA LYS A 106 4.46 22.34 8.72
C LYS A 106 3.13 22.61 9.39
N GLY A 107 3.12 23.56 10.33
CA GLY A 107 1.91 24.05 10.95
C GLY A 107 1.76 25.55 10.75
N GLN A 108 0.53 25.99 10.51
CA GLN A 108 0.17 27.39 10.38
C GLN A 108 -1.14 27.66 11.10
N LEU A 109 -1.15 28.76 11.84
CA LEU A 109 -2.36 29.33 12.41
C LEU A 109 -2.94 30.33 11.42
N ILE A 110 -4.21 30.16 11.07
CA ILE A 110 -4.95 31.06 10.19
C ILE A 110 -6.09 31.65 11.00
N GLU A 111 -6.20 32.97 10.96
CA GLU A 111 -7.31 33.71 11.56
C GLU A 111 -8.01 34.45 10.44
N ASP A 112 -9.28 34.10 10.21
CA ASP A 112 -10.12 34.70 9.19
C ASP A 112 -11.51 35.04 9.77
N GLU A 113 -12.41 35.55 8.92
CA GLU A 113 -13.77 35.94 9.34
C GLU A 113 -14.58 34.79 9.96
N SER A 114 -14.22 33.52 9.66
CA SER A 114 -14.87 32.33 10.22
C SER A 114 -14.24 31.89 11.55
N GLY A 115 -13.21 32.59 12.01
CA GLY A 115 -12.52 32.35 13.27
C GLY A 115 -11.11 31.79 13.09
N LYS A 116 -10.57 31.26 14.18
CA LYS A 116 -9.20 30.79 14.27
C LYS A 116 -9.13 29.30 13.94
N ARG A 117 -8.27 28.92 12.98
CA ARG A 117 -8.06 27.53 12.58
C ARG A 117 -6.58 27.18 12.50
N LEU A 118 -6.29 25.92 12.81
CA LEU A 118 -4.98 25.32 12.77
C LEU A 118 -4.86 24.46 11.51
N HIS A 119 -3.92 24.81 10.63
CA HIS A 119 -3.56 24.03 9.46
C HIS A 119 -2.27 23.26 9.74
N LEU A 120 -2.31 21.94 9.68
CA LEU A 120 -1.12 21.10 9.69
C LEU A 120 -0.97 20.39 8.36
N SER A 121 0.25 20.30 7.85
CA SER A 121 0.56 19.59 6.62
C SER A 121 1.82 18.76 6.76
N ILE A 122 1.79 17.55 6.22
CA ILE A 122 2.93 16.65 6.14
C ILE A 122 3.22 16.31 4.68
N ASN A 123 4.49 16.37 4.31
CA ASN A 123 4.97 15.94 3.01
C ASN A 123 6.17 15.01 3.17
N TRP A 124 6.28 14.04 2.28
CA TRP A 124 7.38 13.09 2.25
C TRP A 124 7.67 12.71 0.79
N LYS A 125 8.86 12.16 0.56
CA LYS A 125 9.27 11.69 -0.76
C LYS A 125 8.48 10.43 -1.12
N ARG A 126 7.67 10.52 -2.17
CA ARG A 126 6.86 9.41 -2.70
C ARG A 126 6.98 9.30 -4.22
N MET A 127 6.54 8.17 -4.76
CA MET A 127 6.57 7.94 -6.21
C MET A 127 5.49 8.76 -6.90
N GLY A 128 5.91 9.79 -7.63
CA GLY A 128 5.03 10.67 -8.41
C GLY A 128 4.74 12.01 -7.72
N PRO A 129 4.18 12.98 -8.47
CA PRO A 129 3.76 14.26 -7.92
C PRO A 129 2.51 14.04 -7.05
N ALA A 130 2.61 14.37 -5.76
CA ALA A 130 1.49 14.24 -4.85
C ALA A 130 1.45 15.45 -3.91
N GLN A 131 0.23 15.90 -3.62
CA GLN A 131 0.01 17.05 -2.74
C GLN A 131 0.30 16.67 -1.29
N PRO A 132 0.84 17.58 -0.46
CA PRO A 132 0.99 17.37 0.98
C PRO A 132 -0.34 16.95 1.61
N LEU A 133 -0.30 15.97 2.51
CA LEU A 133 -1.47 15.63 3.29
C LEU A 133 -1.69 16.76 4.30
N THR A 134 -2.92 17.26 4.39
CA THR A 134 -3.26 18.43 5.21
C THR A 134 -4.44 18.09 6.12
N LEU A 135 -4.33 18.48 7.38
CA LEU A 135 -5.37 18.38 8.38
C LEU A 135 -5.68 19.78 8.93
N VAL A 136 -6.96 20.08 9.09
CA VAL A 136 -7.44 21.39 9.57
C VAL A 136 -8.35 21.20 10.76
N SER A 137 -8.12 21.97 11.83
CA SER A 137 -9.00 22.00 13.00
C SER A 137 -9.35 23.43 13.38
N TRP A 138 -10.59 23.65 13.80
CA TRP A 138 -11.03 24.90 14.39
C TRP A 138 -10.54 25.02 15.83
N LEU A 139 -10.15 26.24 16.22
CA LEU A 139 -9.81 26.58 17.58
C LEU A 139 -11.00 27.26 18.24
N ASP A 140 -11.40 26.73 19.38
CA ASP A 140 -12.52 27.26 20.16
C ASP A 140 -12.03 28.38 21.09
N GLU A 141 -12.76 29.49 21.14
CA GLU A 141 -12.40 30.69 21.94
C GLU A 141 -12.34 30.38 23.45
N SER A 142 -13.08 29.35 23.89
CA SER A 142 -13.13 28.87 25.28
C SER A 142 -11.77 28.41 25.85
N ARG A 143 -10.77 28.17 24.98
CA ARG A 143 -9.40 27.80 25.41
C ARG A 143 -8.69 28.89 26.20
N ASN A 144 -9.08 30.15 26.01
CA ASN A 144 -8.45 31.28 26.70
C ASN A 144 -8.94 31.41 28.16
N THR A 145 -10.11 30.86 28.50
CA THR A 145 -10.83 31.16 29.75
C THR A 145 -10.67 30.12 30.87
N ARG A 146 -10.09 28.93 30.61
CA ARG A 146 -10.07 27.78 31.57
C ARG A 146 -9.17 27.93 32.81
N GLN A 147 -8.62 29.11 33.13
CA GLN A 147 -7.74 29.29 34.30
C GLN A 147 -8.25 30.20 35.41
N THR A 148 -9.37 30.92 35.25
CA THR A 148 -9.89 31.80 36.33
C THR A 148 -10.92 31.10 37.20
N THR A 149 -10.63 29.89 37.66
CA THR A 149 -11.40 29.27 38.74
C THR A 149 -10.43 28.74 39.78
N GLU A 150 -9.83 29.68 40.53
CA GLU A 150 -9.38 29.40 41.89
C GLU A 150 -10.58 28.84 42.65
N VAL A 151 -10.46 27.60 43.10
CA VAL A 151 -11.36 27.01 44.09
C VAL A 151 -10.88 27.48 45.46
N PRO A 152 -11.75 28.11 46.28
CA PRO A 152 -11.41 28.60 47.61
C PRO A 152 -11.08 27.49 48.62
#